data_AF-A0A2R6EBK5-F1
#
_entry.id   AF-A0A2R6EBK5-F1
#
_cell.length_a   1.000
_cell.length_b   1.000
_cell.length_c   1.000
_cell.angle_alpha   90.00
_cell.angle_beta   90.00
_cell.angle_gamma   90.00
#
_symmetry.space_group_name_H-M   'P 1'
#
loop_
_entity.id
_entity.type
_entity.pdbx_description
1 polymer ?
#
loop_
_entity_poly.entity_id
_entity_poly.type
_entity_poly.pdbx_seq_one_letter_code
_entity_poly.pdbx_strand_id
1 'polypeptide(L)'
;MLQGVSLAETGVDAVAVKPTEADVERAADLDVDTVTVDYEGRAAFPSRETLAALAETVDVRVTTPVRADGFDPLGDDGLAAGLPSAVGQVLVAGHPAYLDDRECRRAVAPRLREGATACRDPWVGTEGVERLALAVGGTQYELLAPGVERRVRALRAAGFDGGVAVYAPTVLADNEETILDALGAYAARRGPVAERLPDGAPTDATATGRTREVLSEAVREYGIVGDGETVRDRVDVLHEAGVDSVVAYPARGLDPFL
;
A
#
# COMPACT_ATOMS: atom_id res chain seq x y z
N MET A 1 -5.26 16.46 -27.11
CA MET A 1 -5.62 15.41 -26.15
C MET A 1 -4.63 14.29 -26.35
N LEU A 2 -3.58 14.26 -25.53
CA LEU A 2 -2.75 13.05 -25.40
C LEU A 2 -3.64 12.09 -24.62
N GLN A 3 -3.99 10.95 -25.23
CA GLN A 3 -4.66 9.88 -24.52
C GLN A 3 -3.73 9.49 -23.36
N GLY A 4 -4.20 9.68 -22.12
CA GLY A 4 -3.47 9.22 -20.95
C GLY A 4 -3.25 7.72 -21.05
N VAL A 5 -2.08 7.26 -20.62
CA VAL A 5 -1.83 5.82 -20.46
C VAL A 5 -2.91 5.30 -19.50
N SER A 6 -3.69 4.32 -19.94
CA SER A 6 -4.68 3.69 -19.08
C SER A 6 -4.00 2.83 -18.02
N LEU A 7 -4.63 2.70 -16.85
CA LEU A 7 -4.15 1.81 -15.79
C LEU A 7 -3.90 0.38 -16.27
N ALA A 8 -4.81 -0.16 -17.09
CA ALA A 8 -4.66 -1.48 -17.68
C ALA A 8 -3.40 -1.60 -18.55
N GLU A 9 -2.99 -0.53 -19.23
CA GLU A 9 -1.74 -0.54 -19.99
C GLU A 9 -0.52 -0.63 -19.08
N THR A 10 -0.58 -0.27 -17.80
CA THR A 10 0.57 -0.37 -16.89
C THR A 10 0.75 -1.75 -16.25
N GLY A 11 -0.21 -2.66 -16.42
CA GLY A 11 -0.19 -3.99 -15.81
C GLY A 11 -0.44 -4.01 -14.29
N VAL A 12 -0.74 -2.86 -13.68
CA VAL A 12 -1.10 -2.76 -12.25
C VAL A 12 -2.38 -3.55 -11.97
N ASP A 13 -2.36 -4.39 -10.93
CA ASP A 13 -3.47 -5.28 -10.59
C ASP A 13 -4.52 -4.63 -9.68
N ALA A 14 -4.09 -3.66 -8.86
CA ALA A 14 -4.94 -3.01 -7.88
C ALA A 14 -4.50 -1.58 -7.59
N VAL A 15 -5.42 -0.77 -7.05
CA VAL A 15 -5.12 0.62 -6.65
C VAL A 15 -5.43 0.84 -5.17
N ALA A 16 -4.49 1.47 -4.46
CA ALA A 16 -4.69 1.95 -3.12
C ALA A 16 -5.20 3.39 -3.11
N VAL A 17 -6.30 3.61 -2.39
CA VAL A 17 -6.97 4.92 -2.27
C VAL A 17 -6.96 5.37 -0.82
N LYS A 18 -6.54 6.61 -0.60
CA LYS A 18 -6.53 7.28 0.69
C LYS A 18 -7.69 8.26 0.81
N PRO A 19 -8.68 8.04 1.71
CA PRO A 19 -9.84 8.92 1.84
C PRO A 19 -9.51 10.39 2.15
N THR A 20 -8.35 10.65 2.75
CA THR A 20 -7.87 12.01 3.05
C THR A 20 -7.28 12.74 1.84
N GLU A 21 -7.04 12.03 0.74
CA GLU A 21 -6.33 12.53 -0.44
C GLU A 21 -7.20 12.44 -1.71
N ALA A 22 -8.11 11.47 -1.76
CA ALA A 22 -9.02 11.26 -2.87
C ALA A 22 -10.39 10.78 -2.37
N ASP A 23 -11.42 11.12 -3.13
CA ASP A 23 -12.76 10.58 -2.92
C ASP A 23 -12.76 9.09 -3.28
N VAL A 24 -13.18 8.25 -2.33
CA VAL A 24 -13.19 6.79 -2.44
C VAL A 24 -14.13 6.32 -3.54
N GLU A 25 -15.22 7.06 -3.79
CA GLU A 25 -16.21 6.68 -4.81
C GLU A 25 -15.63 6.75 -6.23
N ARG A 26 -14.67 7.66 -6.46
CA ARG A 26 -13.97 7.77 -7.76
C ARG A 26 -13.13 6.55 -8.09
N ALA A 27 -12.86 5.68 -7.12
CA ALA A 27 -12.12 4.44 -7.36
C ALA A 27 -12.90 3.45 -8.23
N ALA A 28 -14.23 3.58 -8.32
CA ALA A 28 -15.07 2.76 -9.20
C ALA A 28 -14.81 3.00 -10.70
N ASP A 29 -14.22 4.15 -11.05
CA ASP A 29 -13.91 4.51 -12.43
C ASP A 29 -12.49 4.07 -12.87
N LEU A 30 -11.72 3.44 -11.97
CA LEU A 30 -10.37 2.96 -12.27
C LEU A 30 -10.43 1.62 -13.03
N ASP A 31 -9.55 1.46 -14.01
CA ASP A 31 -9.44 0.23 -14.82
C ASP A 31 -8.64 -0.86 -14.09
N VAL A 32 -9.11 -1.26 -12.91
CA VAL A 32 -8.58 -2.35 -12.07
C VAL A 32 -9.69 -3.12 -11.38
N ASP A 33 -9.47 -4.43 -11.17
CA ASP A 33 -10.46 -5.28 -10.51
C ASP A 33 -10.48 -5.10 -8.98
N THR A 34 -9.37 -4.68 -8.38
CA THR A 34 -9.22 -4.56 -6.91
C THR A 34 -8.86 -3.15 -6.47
N VAL A 35 -9.55 -2.67 -5.43
CA VAL A 35 -9.23 -1.41 -4.74
C VAL A 35 -8.94 -1.69 -3.28
N THR A 36 -7.81 -1.19 -2.78
CA THR A 36 -7.52 -1.17 -1.35
C THR A 36 -7.80 0.21 -0.76
N VAL A 37 -8.66 0.28 0.25
CA VAL A 37 -8.92 1.52 1.00
C VAL A 37 -7.94 1.60 2.17
N ASP A 38 -6.93 2.45 2.03
CA ASP A 38 -5.93 2.71 3.06
C ASP A 38 -6.21 4.05 3.75
N TYR A 39 -6.45 4.06 5.05
CA TYR A 39 -6.84 5.28 5.76
C TYR A 39 -5.95 5.56 6.97
N GLU A 40 -5.84 6.85 7.28
CA GLU A 40 -4.97 7.35 8.34
C GLU A 40 -5.82 7.83 9.53
N GLY A 41 -5.96 6.94 10.52
CA GLY A 41 -6.72 7.21 11.73
C GLY A 41 -8.24 7.09 11.57
N ARG A 42 -8.92 6.96 12.70
CA ARG A 42 -10.34 6.58 12.76
C ARG A 42 -11.28 7.55 12.03
N ALA A 43 -10.96 8.85 12.04
CA ALA A 43 -11.81 9.87 11.42
C ALA A 43 -11.86 9.77 9.89
N ALA A 44 -10.83 9.16 9.27
CA ALA A 44 -10.75 8.95 7.83
C ALA A 44 -11.40 7.62 7.37
N PHE A 45 -11.91 6.81 8.30
CA PHE A 45 -12.55 5.54 7.96
C PHE A 45 -13.85 5.77 7.18
N PRO A 46 -14.01 5.20 5.97
CA PRO A 46 -15.21 5.42 5.17
C PRO A 46 -16.48 4.87 5.80
N SER A 47 -17.63 5.41 5.37
CA SER A 47 -18.93 4.90 5.77
C SER A 47 -19.16 3.48 5.23
N ARG A 48 -20.03 2.71 5.89
CA ARG A 48 -20.38 1.36 5.43
C ARG A 48 -21.11 1.41 4.09
N GLU A 49 -21.93 2.44 3.91
CA GLU A 49 -22.66 2.72 2.68
C GLU A 49 -21.70 2.98 1.51
N THR A 50 -20.66 3.78 1.71
CA THR A 50 -19.61 4.03 0.70
C THR A 50 -18.86 2.75 0.34
N LEU A 51 -18.46 1.96 1.33
CA LEU A 51 -17.74 0.69 1.08
C LEU A 51 -18.64 -0.33 0.38
N ALA A 52 -19.92 -0.41 0.75
CA ALA A 52 -20.88 -1.30 0.10
C ALA A 52 -21.11 -0.92 -1.35
N ALA A 53 -21.33 0.37 -1.63
CA ALA A 53 -21.53 0.87 -2.99
C ALA A 53 -20.30 0.61 -3.88
N LEU A 54 -19.09 0.86 -3.38
CA LEU A 54 -17.87 0.57 -4.13
C LEU A 54 -17.69 -0.94 -4.39
N ALA A 55 -18.07 -1.79 -3.43
CA ALA A 55 -18.02 -3.24 -3.57
C ALA A 55 -19.06 -3.82 -4.56
N GLU A 56 -19.98 -3.01 -5.08
CA GLU A 56 -20.87 -3.43 -6.17
C GLU A 56 -20.16 -3.44 -7.54
N THR A 57 -19.04 -2.72 -7.66
CA THR A 57 -18.33 -2.53 -8.95
C THR A 57 -16.95 -3.16 -8.98
N VAL A 58 -16.22 -3.14 -7.87
CA VAL A 58 -14.83 -3.64 -7.77
C VAL A 58 -14.62 -4.47 -6.50
N ASP A 59 -13.59 -5.31 -6.48
CA ASP A 59 -13.19 -6.03 -5.27
C ASP A 59 -12.55 -5.06 -4.27
N VAL A 60 -13.28 -4.73 -3.19
CA VAL A 60 -12.82 -3.79 -2.17
C VAL A 60 -12.14 -4.52 -1.02
N ARG A 61 -10.96 -4.05 -0.63
CA ARG A 61 -10.27 -4.47 0.60
C ARG A 61 -9.96 -3.27 1.48
N VAL A 62 -10.28 -3.31 2.76
CA VAL A 62 -10.04 -2.17 3.67
C VAL A 62 -8.94 -2.48 4.69
N THR A 63 -8.03 -1.52 4.90
CA THR A 63 -7.03 -1.60 5.98
C THR A 63 -7.74 -1.81 7.32
N THR A 64 -7.39 -2.88 8.03
CA THR A 64 -8.00 -3.28 9.30
C THR A 64 -6.91 -3.32 10.37
N PRO A 65 -6.71 -2.23 11.14
CA PRO A 65 -5.67 -2.15 12.17
C PRO A 65 -6.08 -2.94 13.42
N VAL A 66 -5.59 -4.18 13.56
CA VAL A 66 -6.06 -5.14 14.57
C VAL A 66 -5.81 -4.72 16.02
N ARG A 67 -5.02 -3.67 16.27
CA ARG A 67 -4.82 -3.11 17.62
C ARG A 67 -5.78 -1.97 17.96
N ALA A 68 -6.45 -1.38 16.97
CA ALA A 68 -7.31 -0.22 17.19
C ALA A 68 -8.67 -0.65 17.76
N ASP A 69 -9.26 0.18 18.62
CA ASP A 69 -10.62 0.00 19.11
C ASP A 69 -11.63 0.08 17.95
N GLY A 70 -12.57 -0.85 17.96
CA GLY A 70 -13.50 -1.13 16.85
C GLY A 70 -12.96 -2.14 15.83
N PHE A 71 -11.66 -2.44 15.83
CA PHE A 71 -11.03 -3.43 14.93
C PHE A 71 -10.26 -4.53 15.67
N ASP A 72 -10.25 -4.52 17.01
CA ASP A 72 -9.49 -5.47 17.82
C ASP A 72 -10.28 -6.77 18.00
N PRO A 73 -9.91 -7.87 17.32
CA PRO A 73 -10.68 -9.12 17.37
C PRO A 73 -10.59 -9.83 18.74
N LEU A 74 -9.72 -9.38 19.63
CA LEU A 74 -9.63 -9.84 21.03
C LEU A 74 -10.22 -8.83 22.02
N GLY A 75 -10.88 -7.78 21.51
CA GLY A 75 -11.38 -6.65 22.27
C GLY A 75 -12.68 -6.14 21.67
N ASP A 76 -12.69 -4.86 21.28
CA ASP A 76 -13.81 -4.25 20.56
C ASP A 76 -13.53 -4.33 19.05
N ASP A 77 -14.34 -5.12 18.34
CA ASP A 77 -14.28 -5.34 16.90
C ASP A 77 -15.55 -4.84 16.18
N GLY A 78 -16.37 -3.99 16.81
CA GLY A 78 -17.68 -3.62 16.28
C GLY A 78 -17.66 -2.89 14.92
N LEU A 79 -16.54 -2.26 14.54
CA LEU A 79 -16.34 -1.71 13.19
C LEU A 79 -15.99 -2.82 12.19
N ALA A 80 -15.06 -3.70 12.53
CA ALA A 80 -14.68 -4.84 11.69
C ALA A 80 -15.85 -5.79 11.45
N ALA A 81 -16.55 -6.20 12.51
CA ALA A 81 -17.70 -7.11 12.44
C ALA A 81 -18.90 -6.52 11.68
N GLY A 82 -18.94 -5.20 11.51
CA GLY A 82 -19.98 -4.53 10.77
C GLY A 82 -19.58 -4.05 9.37
N LEU A 83 -18.41 -4.46 8.87
CA LEU A 83 -18.06 -4.27 7.46
C LEU A 83 -19.08 -5.00 6.56
N PRO A 84 -19.39 -4.45 5.38
CA PRO A 84 -20.19 -5.17 4.39
C PRO A 84 -19.54 -6.52 4.04
N SER A 85 -20.34 -7.58 3.89
CA SER A 85 -19.82 -8.94 3.68
C SER A 85 -19.04 -9.13 2.37
N ALA A 86 -19.23 -8.23 1.40
CA ALA A 86 -18.49 -8.21 0.14
C ALA A 86 -17.10 -7.55 0.27
N VAL A 87 -16.84 -6.82 1.36
CA VAL A 87 -15.59 -6.08 1.56
C VAL A 87 -14.57 -6.98 2.26
N GLY A 88 -13.46 -7.24 1.57
CA GLY A 88 -12.30 -7.94 2.14
C GLY A 88 -11.50 -7.07 3.10
N GLN A 89 -10.54 -7.68 3.79
CA GLN A 89 -9.76 -7.00 4.82
C GLN A 89 -8.26 -7.14 4.57
N VAL A 90 -7.55 -6.02 4.73
CA VAL A 90 -6.09 -5.98 4.83
C VAL A 90 -5.72 -5.84 6.31
N LEU A 91 -5.43 -6.95 6.97
CA LEU A 91 -5.11 -6.99 8.39
C LEU A 91 -3.72 -6.41 8.63
N VAL A 92 -3.66 -5.35 9.45
CA VAL A 92 -2.42 -4.67 9.81
C VAL A 92 -2.25 -4.50 11.31
N ALA A 93 -1.01 -4.33 11.78
CA ALA A 93 -0.76 -4.03 13.19
C ALA A 93 -1.43 -2.72 13.66
N GLY A 94 -1.64 -1.77 12.74
CA GLY A 94 -2.01 -0.39 13.03
C GLY A 94 -0.76 0.45 13.29
N HIS A 95 -0.67 1.61 12.63
CA HIS A 95 0.49 2.47 12.70
C HIS A 95 0.49 3.30 14.00
N PRO A 96 1.58 3.34 14.80
CA PRO A 96 1.62 4.01 16.10
C PRO A 96 1.20 5.48 16.10
N ALA A 97 1.39 6.21 14.98
CA ALA A 97 0.96 7.60 14.86
C ALA A 97 -0.57 7.79 14.93
N TYR A 98 -1.35 6.74 14.71
CA TYR A 98 -2.82 6.77 14.72
C TYR A 98 -3.43 5.94 15.84
N LEU A 99 -2.60 5.34 16.70
CA LEU A 99 -3.02 4.53 17.83
C LEU A 99 -2.79 5.30 19.13
N ASP A 100 -3.68 5.12 20.10
CA ASP A 100 -3.43 5.57 21.45
C ASP A 100 -2.41 4.67 22.19
N ASP A 101 -1.98 5.11 23.38
CA ASP A 101 -1.02 4.38 24.21
C ASP A 101 -1.50 2.98 24.61
N ARG A 102 -2.81 2.79 24.79
CA ARG A 102 -3.40 1.51 25.18
C ARG A 102 -3.43 0.55 23.99
N GLU A 103 -3.82 1.04 22.82
CA GLU A 103 -3.79 0.32 21.55
C GLU A 103 -2.36 -0.10 21.20
N CYS A 104 -1.39 0.81 21.32
CA CYS A 104 0.02 0.52 21.04
C CYS A 104 0.58 -0.65 21.87
N ARG A 105 0.14 -0.81 23.12
CA ARG A 105 0.59 -1.88 24.04
C ARG A 105 0.03 -3.26 23.72
N ARG A 106 -0.95 -3.38 22.82
CA ARG A 106 -1.61 -4.65 22.51
C ARG A 106 -0.68 -5.58 21.72
N ALA A 107 -0.69 -6.86 22.08
CA ALA A 107 0.05 -7.89 21.35
C ALA A 107 -0.55 -8.11 19.97
N VAL A 108 0.27 -7.94 18.92
CA VAL A 108 -0.15 -8.00 17.50
C VAL A 108 -0.43 -9.43 17.04
N ALA A 109 0.50 -10.37 17.28
CA ALA A 109 0.41 -11.73 16.77
C ALA A 109 -0.92 -12.47 17.07
N PRO A 110 -1.45 -12.49 18.31
CA PRO A 110 -2.72 -13.17 18.58
C PRO A 110 -3.91 -12.48 17.91
N ARG A 111 -3.84 -11.15 17.69
CA ARG A 111 -4.89 -10.38 17.01
C ARG A 111 -4.90 -10.61 15.51
N LEU A 112 -3.73 -10.65 14.87
CA LEU A 112 -3.64 -11.01 13.46
C LEU A 112 -4.21 -12.42 13.21
N ARG A 113 -3.91 -13.38 14.10
CA ARG A 113 -4.45 -14.75 13.99
C ARG A 113 -5.98 -14.79 14.12
N GLU A 114 -6.52 -14.10 15.13
CA GLU A 114 -7.97 -14.06 15.34
C GLU A 114 -8.66 -13.34 14.18
N GLY A 115 -8.15 -12.18 13.77
CA GLY A 115 -8.64 -11.43 12.62
C GLY A 115 -8.64 -12.27 11.35
N ALA A 116 -7.55 -13.00 11.07
CA ALA A 116 -7.45 -13.87 9.89
C ALA A 116 -8.42 -15.06 9.94
N THR A 117 -8.77 -15.54 11.14
CA THR A 117 -9.77 -16.61 11.31
C THR A 117 -11.20 -16.08 11.07
N ALA A 118 -11.44 -14.82 11.41
CA ALA A 118 -12.75 -14.18 11.30
C ALA A 118 -13.08 -13.66 9.88
N CYS A 119 -12.09 -13.54 8.99
CA CYS A 119 -12.28 -13.01 7.65
C CYS A 119 -11.94 -14.04 6.56
N ARG A 120 -12.55 -13.86 5.38
CA ARG A 120 -12.30 -14.69 4.20
C ARG A 120 -11.21 -14.04 3.36
N ASP A 121 -10.23 -14.83 2.93
CA ASP A 121 -9.13 -14.38 2.07
C ASP A 121 -8.42 -13.10 2.59
N PRO A 122 -7.92 -13.10 3.84
CA PRO A 122 -7.21 -11.93 4.36
C PRO A 122 -5.96 -11.62 3.57
N TRP A 123 -5.73 -10.34 3.37
CA TRP A 123 -4.39 -9.84 3.12
C TRP A 123 -3.78 -9.47 4.47
N VAL A 124 -2.51 -9.81 4.71
CA VAL A 124 -1.86 -9.62 6.02
C VAL A 124 -0.51 -8.94 5.83
N GLY A 125 -0.32 -7.79 6.47
CA GLY A 125 0.81 -6.87 6.24
C GLY A 125 0.69 -5.62 7.13
N THR A 126 1.37 -4.51 6.95
CA THR A 126 2.44 -4.15 6.03
C THR A 126 3.77 -4.13 6.82
N GLU A 127 4.41 -2.98 6.98
CA GLU A 127 5.74 -2.85 7.61
C GLU A 127 5.77 -3.35 9.08
N GLY A 128 6.79 -4.15 9.40
CA GLY A 128 7.11 -4.59 10.76
C GLY A 128 6.37 -5.84 11.26
N VAL A 129 5.53 -6.46 10.42
CA VAL A 129 4.82 -7.71 10.74
C VAL A 129 5.03 -8.81 9.72
N GLU A 130 6.02 -8.70 8.84
CA GLU A 130 6.23 -9.58 7.69
C GLU A 130 6.32 -11.06 8.11
N ARG A 131 7.09 -11.34 9.17
CA ARG A 131 7.20 -12.72 9.71
C ARG A 131 5.92 -13.22 10.35
N LEU A 132 5.12 -12.32 10.93
CA LEU A 132 3.83 -12.68 11.51
C LEU A 132 2.80 -12.95 10.42
N ALA A 133 2.79 -12.13 9.37
CA ALA A 133 1.94 -12.32 8.20
C ALA A 133 2.16 -13.70 7.57
N LEU A 134 3.42 -14.12 7.40
CA LEU A 134 3.73 -15.47 6.88
C LEU A 134 3.19 -16.59 7.78
N ALA A 135 3.26 -16.39 9.10
CA ALA A 135 2.82 -17.40 10.08
C ALA A 135 1.29 -17.45 10.26
N VAL A 136 0.60 -16.32 10.02
CA VAL A 136 -0.85 -16.21 10.13
C VAL A 136 -1.54 -16.81 8.90
N GLY A 137 -0.92 -16.66 7.72
CA GLY A 137 -1.50 -17.09 6.44
C GLY A 137 -2.38 -16.03 5.80
N GLY A 138 -2.85 -16.31 4.59
CA GLY A 138 -3.44 -15.32 3.69
C GLY A 138 -2.40 -14.72 2.73
N THR A 139 -2.84 -13.76 1.93
CA THR A 139 -1.96 -13.06 0.99
C THR A 139 -1.02 -12.14 1.75
N GLN A 140 0.29 -12.34 1.59
CA GLN A 140 1.30 -11.46 2.17
C GLN A 140 1.17 -10.09 1.53
N TYR A 141 1.02 -9.04 2.33
CA TYR A 141 0.92 -7.68 1.83
C TYR A 141 2.15 -6.86 2.25
N GLU A 142 3.13 -6.75 1.34
CA GLU A 142 4.40 -6.08 1.60
C GLU A 142 4.43 -4.66 1.04
N LEU A 143 5.22 -3.78 1.65
CA LEU A 143 5.57 -2.50 1.02
C LEU A 143 6.70 -2.70 0.01
N LEU A 144 6.63 -1.99 -1.11
CA LEU A 144 7.74 -1.87 -2.03
C LEU A 144 8.95 -1.26 -1.28
N ALA A 145 10.05 -2.00 -1.33
CA ALA A 145 11.30 -1.63 -0.69
C ALA A 145 12.47 -2.32 -1.40
N PRO A 146 13.71 -1.80 -1.23
CA PRO A 146 14.90 -2.40 -1.79
C PRO A 146 14.96 -3.93 -1.60
N GLY A 147 15.14 -4.65 -2.71
CA GLY A 147 15.31 -6.10 -2.74
C GLY A 147 14.05 -6.93 -2.49
N VAL A 148 12.86 -6.35 -2.62
CA VAL A 148 11.58 -7.10 -2.58
C VAL A 148 11.59 -8.28 -3.56
N GLU A 149 12.12 -8.11 -4.77
CA GLU A 149 12.16 -9.16 -5.79
C GLU A 149 13.04 -10.32 -5.34
N ARG A 150 14.19 -10.01 -4.72
CA ARG A 150 15.07 -11.03 -4.17
C ARG A 150 14.40 -11.79 -3.03
N ARG A 151 13.66 -11.09 -2.16
CA ARG A 151 12.91 -11.72 -1.06
C ARG A 151 11.81 -12.63 -1.58
N VAL A 152 11.00 -12.16 -2.53
CA VAL A 152 9.92 -12.93 -3.13
C VAL A 152 10.47 -14.15 -3.88
N ARG A 153 11.52 -14.00 -4.70
CA ARG A 153 12.18 -15.15 -5.35
C ARG A 153 12.70 -16.17 -4.35
N ALA A 154 13.30 -15.71 -3.24
CA ALA A 154 13.75 -16.62 -2.18
C ALA A 154 12.58 -17.34 -1.50
N LEU A 155 11.47 -16.65 -1.28
CA LEU A 155 10.24 -17.21 -0.73
C LEU A 155 9.64 -18.28 -1.66
N ARG A 156 9.54 -17.99 -2.97
CA ARG A 156 9.12 -18.95 -4.00
C ARG A 156 10.06 -20.15 -4.11
N ALA A 157 11.38 -19.92 -4.09
CA ALA A 157 12.38 -21.00 -4.13
C ALA A 157 12.33 -21.90 -2.87
N ALA A 158 11.88 -21.36 -1.74
CA ALA A 158 11.62 -22.13 -0.53
C ALA A 158 10.29 -22.92 -0.57
N GLY A 159 9.52 -22.81 -1.65
CA GLY A 159 8.28 -23.55 -1.88
C GLY A 159 7.02 -22.86 -1.36
N PHE A 160 7.06 -21.56 -1.05
CA PHE A 160 5.86 -20.82 -0.69
C PHE A 160 4.96 -20.59 -1.90
N ASP A 161 3.73 -21.09 -1.81
CA ASP A 161 2.69 -21.04 -2.83
C ASP A 161 1.54 -20.09 -2.48
N GLY A 162 1.58 -19.44 -1.31
CA GLY A 162 0.60 -18.43 -0.92
C GLY A 162 0.70 -17.14 -1.74
N GLY A 163 -0.33 -16.30 -1.63
CA GLY A 163 -0.40 -15.01 -2.32
C GLY A 163 0.64 -14.00 -1.80
N VAL A 164 1.16 -13.16 -2.69
CA VAL A 164 2.05 -12.03 -2.40
C VAL A 164 1.55 -10.79 -3.15
N ALA A 165 1.08 -9.79 -2.42
CA ALA A 165 0.71 -8.49 -2.92
C ALA A 165 1.73 -7.43 -2.45
N VAL A 166 2.09 -6.48 -3.33
CA VAL A 166 3.07 -5.42 -3.05
C VAL A 166 2.42 -4.05 -3.21
N TYR A 167 2.35 -3.29 -2.13
CA TYR A 167 1.96 -1.89 -2.13
C TYR A 167 3.11 -1.01 -2.63
N ALA A 168 2.88 -0.24 -3.68
CA ALA A 168 3.88 0.57 -4.34
C ALA A 168 3.40 2.01 -4.58
N PRO A 169 4.00 3.02 -3.93
CA PRO A 169 3.84 4.41 -4.34
C PRO A 169 4.20 4.56 -5.82
N THR A 170 3.28 5.11 -6.60
CA THR A 170 3.37 5.12 -8.06
C THR A 170 3.21 6.53 -8.61
N VAL A 171 4.09 6.91 -9.54
CA VAL A 171 4.07 8.21 -10.22
C VAL A 171 4.18 8.00 -11.72
N LEU A 172 3.10 8.27 -12.44
CA LEU A 172 3.07 8.33 -13.91
C LEU A 172 3.60 9.69 -14.38
N ALA A 173 4.92 9.83 -14.39
CA ALA A 173 5.65 10.98 -14.92
C ALA A 173 7.10 10.59 -15.22
N ASP A 174 7.64 11.12 -16.32
CA ASP A 174 9.04 10.95 -16.74
C ASP A 174 9.97 12.06 -16.23
N ASN A 175 9.41 13.19 -15.81
CA ASN A 175 10.19 14.34 -15.36
C ASN A 175 10.58 14.22 -13.88
N GLU A 176 11.89 14.36 -13.62
CA GLU A 176 12.49 14.15 -12.30
C GLU A 176 11.89 15.08 -11.22
N GLU A 177 11.57 16.32 -11.57
CA GLU A 177 11.01 17.30 -10.63
C GLU A 177 9.66 16.84 -10.10
N THR A 178 8.76 16.42 -10.99
CA THR A 178 7.45 15.87 -10.59
C THR A 178 7.58 14.61 -9.73
N ILE A 179 8.55 13.74 -10.05
CA ILE A 179 8.80 12.53 -9.25
C ILE A 179 9.26 12.91 -7.84
N LEU A 180 10.20 13.85 -7.73
CA LEU A 180 10.72 14.31 -6.44
C LEU A 180 9.65 15.05 -5.62
N ASP A 181 8.83 15.88 -6.24
CA ASP A 181 7.72 16.56 -5.56
C ASP A 181 6.68 15.56 -5.01
N ALA A 182 6.42 14.47 -5.74
CA ALA A 182 5.45 13.47 -5.34
C ALA A 182 5.98 12.49 -4.28
N LEU A 183 7.22 12.02 -4.41
CA LEU A 183 7.74 10.92 -3.59
C LEU A 183 8.96 11.26 -2.75
N GLY A 184 9.61 12.41 -2.96
CA GLY A 184 10.86 12.73 -2.27
C GLY A 184 10.69 12.78 -0.74
N ALA A 185 9.63 13.40 -0.24
CA ALA A 185 9.32 13.41 1.20
C ALA A 185 8.98 12.01 1.75
N TYR A 186 8.34 11.16 0.93
CA TYR A 186 8.09 9.77 1.30
C TYR A 186 9.39 8.97 1.41
N ALA A 187 10.25 9.05 0.39
CA ALA A 187 11.52 8.36 0.35
C ALA A 187 12.48 8.85 1.45
N ALA A 188 12.51 10.15 1.73
CA ALA A 188 13.36 10.76 2.77
C ALA A 188 13.07 10.25 4.18
N ARG A 189 11.85 9.77 4.47
CA ARG A 189 11.48 9.21 5.78
C ARG A 189 11.99 7.79 6.00
N ARG A 190 12.49 7.11 4.96
CA ARG A 190 13.04 5.76 5.07
C ARG A 190 14.40 5.83 5.78
N GLY A 191 14.58 5.04 6.83
CA GLY A 191 15.79 5.08 7.69
C GLY A 191 17.11 5.15 6.91
N PRO A 192 17.38 4.23 5.96
CA PRO A 192 18.62 4.25 5.17
C PRO A 192 18.80 5.51 4.30
N VAL A 193 17.69 6.15 3.90
CA VAL A 193 17.72 7.41 3.13
C VAL A 193 17.93 8.59 4.08
N ALA A 194 17.17 8.66 5.17
CA ALA A 194 17.30 9.68 6.20
C ALA A 194 18.73 9.79 6.73
N GLU A 195 19.40 8.66 6.98
CA GLU A 195 20.80 8.60 7.43
C GLU A 195 21.80 9.19 6.42
N ARG A 196 21.44 9.24 5.14
CA ARG A 196 22.27 9.80 4.05
C ARG A 196 21.98 11.27 3.78
N LEU A 197 20.90 11.82 4.32
CA LEU A 197 20.46 13.19 4.06
C LEU A 197 20.99 14.15 5.15
N PRO A 198 21.40 15.38 4.78
CA PRO A 198 21.66 16.42 5.77
C PRO A 198 20.39 16.82 6.52
N ASP A 199 20.54 17.21 7.79
CA ASP A 199 19.43 17.72 8.60
C ASP A 199 18.74 18.91 7.92
N GLY A 200 17.41 18.84 7.78
CA GLY A 200 16.60 19.90 7.19
C GLY A 200 16.80 20.10 5.68
N ALA A 201 17.45 19.15 4.98
CA ALA A 201 17.57 19.21 3.53
C ALA A 201 16.20 19.20 2.84
N PRO A 202 16.01 19.94 1.74
CA PRO A 202 14.80 19.85 0.93
C PRO A 202 14.57 18.41 0.45
N THR A 203 13.31 17.99 0.45
CA THR A 203 12.90 16.62 0.07
C THR A 203 12.02 16.61 -1.18
N ASP A 204 12.05 17.68 -1.95
CA ASP A 204 11.23 17.92 -3.14
C ASP A 204 12.13 18.26 -4.35
N ALA A 205 11.55 18.76 -5.45
CA ALA A 205 12.29 19.15 -6.64
C ALA A 205 13.35 20.22 -6.40
N THR A 206 13.27 20.98 -5.30
CA THR A 206 14.26 22.02 -4.94
C THR A 206 15.54 21.45 -4.35
N ALA A 207 15.59 20.14 -4.06
CA ALA A 207 16.81 19.47 -3.67
C ALA A 207 17.90 19.63 -4.75
N THR A 208 19.13 19.92 -4.30
CA THR A 208 20.30 20.12 -5.16
C THR A 208 21.48 19.28 -4.71
N GLY A 209 22.47 19.14 -5.60
CA GLY A 209 23.72 18.43 -5.32
C GLY A 209 23.50 17.02 -4.79
N ARG A 210 24.23 16.67 -3.73
CA ARG A 210 24.18 15.32 -3.15
C ARG A 210 22.81 14.92 -2.63
N THR A 211 22.04 15.85 -2.05
CA THR A 211 20.68 15.60 -1.58
C THR A 211 19.80 15.13 -2.73
N ARG A 212 19.85 15.82 -3.87
CA ARG A 212 19.09 15.44 -5.07
C ARG A 212 19.48 14.04 -5.54
N GLU A 213 20.77 13.75 -5.66
CA GLU A 213 21.25 12.42 -6.08
C GLU A 213 20.71 11.30 -5.19
N VAL A 214 20.74 11.50 -3.86
CA VAL A 214 20.22 10.52 -2.90
C VAL A 214 18.71 10.32 -3.06
N LEU A 215 17.94 11.40 -3.20
CA LEU A 215 16.48 11.31 -3.36
C LEU A 215 16.10 10.69 -4.70
N SER A 216 16.77 11.07 -5.79
CA SER A 216 16.56 10.52 -7.14
C SER A 216 16.76 9.00 -7.18
N GLU A 217 17.76 8.48 -6.46
CA GLU A 217 17.95 7.03 -6.29
C GLU A 217 16.80 6.45 -5.45
N ALA A 218 16.52 7.05 -4.29
CA ALA A 218 15.55 6.53 -3.34
C ALA A 218 14.11 6.46 -3.87
N VAL A 219 13.64 7.45 -4.63
CA VAL A 219 12.28 7.43 -5.21
C VAL A 219 12.06 6.26 -6.17
N ARG A 220 13.12 5.74 -6.81
CA ARG A 220 13.08 4.56 -7.69
C ARG A 220 13.21 3.24 -6.92
N GLU A 221 13.82 3.28 -5.73
CA GLU A 221 13.93 2.12 -4.84
C GLU A 221 12.64 1.85 -4.05
N TYR A 222 11.93 2.91 -3.68
CA TYR A 222 10.74 2.86 -2.82
C TYR A 222 9.44 3.21 -3.56
N GLY A 223 9.49 3.46 -4.87
CA GLY A 223 8.32 3.72 -5.70
C GLY A 223 8.46 3.12 -7.10
N ILE A 224 7.34 3.07 -7.82
CA ILE A 224 7.26 2.77 -9.25
C ILE A 224 7.06 4.10 -9.98
N VAL A 225 8.08 4.58 -10.67
CA VAL A 225 8.09 5.93 -11.24
C VAL A 225 8.52 5.89 -12.69
N GLY A 226 7.87 6.68 -13.53
CA GLY A 226 8.22 6.80 -14.95
C GLY A 226 6.99 7.05 -15.83
N ASP A 227 7.19 6.96 -17.14
CA ASP A 227 6.07 6.86 -18.08
C ASP A 227 5.39 5.49 -18.01
N GLY A 228 4.32 5.32 -18.79
CA GLY A 228 3.53 4.09 -18.79
C GLY A 228 4.32 2.82 -19.11
N GLU A 229 5.28 2.91 -20.04
CA GLU A 229 6.15 1.79 -20.42
C GLU A 229 7.11 1.44 -19.28
N THR A 230 7.74 2.44 -18.66
CA THR A 230 8.62 2.24 -17.50
C THR A 230 7.88 1.63 -16.31
N VAL A 231 6.65 2.07 -16.05
CA VAL A 231 5.81 1.49 -15.00
C VAL A 231 5.45 0.05 -15.32
N ARG A 232 5.04 -0.25 -16.56
CA ARG A 232 4.74 -1.62 -17.00
C ARG A 232 5.94 -2.54 -16.82
N ASP A 233 7.11 -2.16 -17.34
CA ASP A 233 8.34 -2.94 -17.21
C ASP A 233 8.66 -3.23 -15.73
N ARG A 234 8.40 -2.24 -14.86
CA ARG A 234 8.64 -2.39 -13.43
C ARG A 234 7.66 -3.37 -12.78
N VAL A 235 6.39 -3.33 -13.16
CA VAL A 235 5.35 -4.27 -12.72
C VAL A 235 5.67 -5.69 -13.20
N ASP A 236 6.04 -5.85 -14.47
CA ASP A 236 6.44 -7.14 -15.05
C ASP A 236 7.61 -7.77 -14.27
N VAL A 237 8.62 -6.98 -13.90
CA VAL A 237 9.75 -7.45 -13.08
C VAL A 237 9.31 -7.95 -11.69
N LEU A 238 8.26 -7.38 -11.10
CA LEU A 238 7.69 -7.84 -9.83
C LEU A 238 6.93 -9.14 -10.02
N HIS A 239 6.10 -9.25 -11.06
CA HIS A 239 5.40 -10.50 -11.39
C HIS A 239 6.38 -11.64 -11.71
N GLU A 240 7.43 -11.38 -12.49
CA GLU A 240 8.52 -12.34 -12.77
C GLU A 240 9.27 -12.77 -11.50
N ALA A 241 9.32 -11.92 -10.47
CA ALA A 241 9.88 -12.29 -9.18
C ALA A 241 8.96 -13.22 -8.39
N GLY A 242 7.68 -13.31 -8.76
CA GLY A 242 6.64 -14.11 -8.12
C GLY A 242 5.67 -13.31 -7.26
N VAL A 243 5.56 -11.99 -7.46
CA VAL A 243 4.47 -11.18 -6.88
C VAL A 243 3.18 -11.51 -7.64
N ASP A 244 2.07 -11.72 -6.93
CA ASP A 244 0.77 -12.04 -7.52
C ASP A 244 -0.09 -10.79 -7.74
N SER A 245 0.15 -9.71 -7.00
CA SER A 245 -0.57 -8.45 -7.19
C SER A 245 0.31 -7.23 -6.87
N VAL A 246 0.39 -6.28 -7.79
CA VAL A 246 0.99 -4.97 -7.57
C VAL A 246 -0.11 -3.95 -7.30
N VAL A 247 -0.07 -3.36 -6.11
CA VAL A 247 -1.05 -2.37 -5.66
C VAL A 247 -0.45 -0.98 -5.78
N ALA A 248 -0.82 -0.26 -6.83
CA ALA A 248 -0.34 1.09 -7.05
C ALA A 248 -1.01 2.05 -6.07
N TYR A 249 -0.22 2.85 -5.38
CA TYR A 249 -0.67 4.02 -4.63
C TYR A 249 -0.39 5.29 -5.45
N PRO A 250 -1.42 5.95 -6.02
CA PRO A 250 -1.25 7.12 -6.89
C PRO A 250 -0.76 8.33 -6.11
N ALA A 251 0.56 8.53 -6.03
CA ALA A 251 1.17 9.58 -5.20
C ALA A 251 0.87 11.01 -5.68
N ARG A 252 0.22 11.16 -6.84
CA ARG A 252 -0.23 12.43 -7.42
C ARG A 252 -1.76 12.52 -7.52
N GLY A 253 -2.47 11.72 -6.72
CA GLY A 253 -3.92 11.57 -6.80
C GLY A 253 -4.36 10.65 -7.94
N LEU A 254 -5.66 10.45 -8.08
CA LEU A 254 -6.26 9.51 -9.03
C LEU A 254 -6.32 10.04 -10.47
N ASP A 255 -6.27 11.35 -10.67
CA ASP A 255 -6.47 11.96 -12.01
C ASP A 255 -5.51 11.43 -13.10
N PRO A 256 -4.23 11.13 -12.84
CA PRO A 256 -3.35 10.52 -13.84
C PRO A 256 -3.71 9.06 -14.21
N PHE A 257 -4.63 8.45 -13.48
CA PHE A 257 -5.03 7.04 -13.56
C PHE A 257 -6.46 6.85 -14.10
N LEU A 258 -7.19 7.95 -14.34
CA LEU A 258 -8.56 8.01 -14.89
C LEU A 258 -8.55 8.53 -16.33
#